data_AF-A0A953M823-F1
#
_entry.id   AF-A0A953M823-F1
#
_cell.length_a   1.000
_cell.length_b   1.000
_cell.length_c   1.000
_cell.angle_alpha   90.00
_cell.angle_beta   90.00
_cell.angle_gamma   90.00
#
_symmetry.space_group_name_H-M   'P 1'
#
loop_
_entity.id
_entity.type
_entity.pdbx_description
1 polymer ?
#
loop_
_entity_poly.entity_id
_entity_poly.type
_entity_poly.pdbx_seq_one_letter_code
_entity_poly.pdbx_strand_id
1 'polypeptide(L)'
;MGFKSTFLVSDEPRVWSGRLRCRIHGAFLPLADREACSAVEHFFDARDDLWRPTAVLLPNTAGLETPPILERFVSLCSLQLVFARALRSCEVITDAHNLRVSWNGANLGSSARLEWGALHATPGLLPPGLRALLCRVSENIHNREGVLVLLGRRGFVPVPDGVPTVWVTTPTREQLNLGVVVNAQFSVHTGRARLAEHPELNQQTAERLGSGAGSSFSQFIEMCISDWPATRTALGVDDDVELSGFWKSLWAVLEHLSSGITKAGSHGTGVITCRALWAGESGALSSAVLRHPLVPTELPAPFIAFVRGSDVRVVVDDWLASNPDTLQAVAALPSFKRVVRADTAVSGRVWKTLATACAGDEKPQALGLTSALQREVDEDPRFDVERATQMAFVGEKAVQAYLNQHRSDNLDASLKRVEFLAVSGSYEPAELLLIGTRSDDECMRAAFAPPDRVLAEAYGEACLPFVVMCRRQLRATAETLAQWGAKAGTPDHRQGVVQYLVKGELRDPMCAELKQHHRDCWVFSLRRGSPELAGLPEHEAIALLAKLEIISGWDSIGVMPAWEPDTEPAPVIDASAVLAAVADW
;
A
#
# COMPACT_ATOMS: atom_id res chain seq x y z
N MET A 1 42.16 -28.66 11.54
CA MET A 1 41.98 -27.23 11.18
C MET A 1 41.33 -26.45 12.31
N GLY A 2 40.11 -26.79 12.75
CA GLY A 2 39.41 -26.06 13.83
C GLY A 2 40.22 -25.92 15.13
N PHE A 3 40.78 -27.01 15.68
CA PHE A 3 41.60 -26.93 16.89
C PHE A 3 42.84 -26.03 16.75
N LYS A 4 43.39 -25.85 15.54
CA LYS A 4 44.56 -24.97 15.34
C LYS A 4 44.26 -23.50 15.63
N SER A 5 42.98 -23.09 15.66
CA SER A 5 42.62 -21.70 16.01
C SER A 5 42.90 -21.36 17.47
N THR A 6 43.13 -22.35 18.36
CA THR A 6 43.53 -22.08 19.75
C THR A 6 44.90 -21.38 19.84
N PHE A 7 45.75 -21.53 18.82
CA PHE A 7 47.02 -20.82 18.70
C PHE A 7 46.88 -19.32 18.44
N LEU A 8 45.66 -18.82 18.21
CA LEU A 8 45.40 -17.38 18.16
C LEU A 8 45.39 -16.74 19.55
N VAL A 9 45.28 -17.54 20.63
CA VAL A 9 45.19 -17.05 22.02
C VAL A 9 46.21 -17.69 22.96
N SER A 10 46.86 -18.78 22.54
CA SER A 10 47.78 -19.56 23.37
C SER A 10 48.88 -20.20 22.53
N ASP A 11 50.14 -19.91 22.83
CA ASP A 11 51.29 -20.51 22.13
C ASP A 11 51.52 -21.98 22.49
N GLU A 12 51.07 -22.42 23.67
CA GLU A 12 51.17 -23.80 24.13
C GLU A 12 49.83 -24.35 24.68
N PRO A 13 48.83 -24.60 23.82
CA PRO A 13 47.57 -25.22 24.22
C PRO A 13 47.80 -26.57 24.90
N ARG A 14 47.08 -26.84 25.99
CA ARG A 14 47.16 -28.09 26.74
C ARG A 14 45.82 -28.84 26.64
N VAL A 15 45.88 -30.16 26.50
CA VAL A 15 44.71 -31.03 26.36
C VAL A 15 44.81 -32.15 27.38
N TRP A 16 43.84 -32.20 28.28
CA TRP A 16 43.72 -33.24 29.29
C TRP A 16 42.44 -34.03 29.03
N SER A 17 42.53 -35.35 28.87
CA SER A 17 41.38 -36.22 28.61
C SER A 17 41.58 -37.57 29.30
N GLY A 18 40.84 -37.79 30.38
CA GLY A 18 41.09 -38.90 31.30
C GLY A 18 42.55 -38.95 31.78
N ARG A 19 43.27 -40.02 31.42
CA ARG A 19 44.70 -40.22 31.78
C ARG A 19 45.68 -39.55 30.80
N LEU A 20 45.21 -39.07 29.66
CA LEU A 20 46.05 -38.43 28.65
C LEU A 20 46.20 -36.95 28.98
N ARG A 21 47.44 -36.49 29.13
CA ARG A 21 47.78 -35.08 29.36
C ARG A 21 48.90 -34.67 28.41
N CYS A 22 48.63 -33.74 27.51
CA CYS A 22 49.64 -33.22 26.59
C CYS A 22 49.56 -31.71 26.41
N ARG A 23 50.72 -31.10 26.13
CA ARG A 23 50.85 -29.73 25.65
C ARG A 23 51.28 -29.76 24.19
N ILE A 24 50.70 -28.89 23.36
CA ILE A 24 50.96 -28.86 21.93
C ILE A 24 51.98 -27.75 21.65
N HIS A 25 53.21 -28.15 21.35
CA HIS A 25 54.30 -27.22 21.04
C HIS A 25 54.35 -26.93 19.53
N GLY A 26 54.48 -25.64 19.18
CA GLY A 26 54.65 -25.18 17.80
C GLY A 26 53.52 -25.58 16.85
N ALA A 27 52.29 -25.77 17.34
CA ALA A 27 51.12 -26.21 16.56
C ALA A 27 51.18 -27.61 15.93
N PHE A 28 52.17 -28.45 16.28
CA PHE A 28 52.34 -29.78 15.70
C PHE A 28 52.71 -30.87 16.71
N LEU A 29 53.54 -30.60 17.72
CA LEU A 29 54.16 -31.65 18.52
C LEU A 29 53.46 -31.81 19.88
N PRO A 30 52.78 -32.95 20.16
CA PRO A 30 52.27 -33.24 21.49
C PRO A 30 53.41 -33.69 22.41
N LEU A 31 53.64 -32.94 23.49
CA LEU A 31 54.56 -33.28 24.56
C LEU A 31 53.78 -33.65 25.81
N ALA A 32 54.30 -34.56 26.62
CA ALA A 32 53.67 -34.92 27.90
C ALA A 32 53.55 -33.66 28.79
N ASP A 33 52.35 -33.43 29.32
CA ASP A 33 52.09 -32.35 30.25
C ASP A 33 52.01 -32.89 31.68
N ARG A 34 52.85 -32.35 32.56
CA ARG A 34 52.96 -32.73 33.97
C ARG A 34 52.65 -31.58 34.91
N GLU A 35 52.36 -30.40 34.38
CA GLU A 35 52.07 -29.24 35.21
C GLU A 35 50.68 -29.39 35.84
N ALA A 36 50.57 -29.01 37.11
CA ALA A 36 49.31 -28.98 37.84
C ALA A 36 48.45 -27.81 37.36
N CYS A 37 47.12 -27.97 37.39
CA CYS A 37 46.17 -26.90 37.12
C CYS A 37 44.93 -27.04 38.00
N SER A 38 44.98 -26.37 39.15
CA SER A 38 43.94 -26.43 40.18
C SER A 38 42.54 -26.07 39.67
N ALA A 39 42.44 -25.24 38.63
CA ALA A 39 41.17 -24.82 38.04
C ALA A 39 40.39 -25.96 37.37
N VAL A 40 41.07 -27.02 36.89
CA VAL A 40 40.42 -28.15 36.21
C VAL A 40 40.67 -29.50 36.87
N GLU A 41 41.63 -29.59 37.79
CA GLU A 41 41.98 -30.84 38.50
C GLU A 41 40.78 -31.51 39.15
N HIS A 42 39.89 -30.73 39.78
CA HIS A 42 38.71 -31.27 40.45
C HIS A 42 37.79 -32.08 39.51
N PHE A 43 37.77 -31.76 38.20
CA PHE A 43 36.97 -32.51 37.22
C PHE A 43 37.52 -33.92 37.00
N PHE A 44 38.83 -34.11 37.17
CA PHE A 44 39.51 -35.39 36.94
C PHE A 44 39.67 -36.23 38.22
N ASP A 45 39.49 -35.64 39.40
CA ASP A 45 39.51 -36.34 40.69
C ASP A 45 38.20 -37.09 40.99
N ALA A 46 37.09 -36.66 40.38
CA ALA A 46 35.80 -37.32 40.47
C ALA A 46 35.86 -38.71 39.79
N ARG A 47 35.88 -39.77 40.60
CA ARG A 47 36.08 -41.18 40.21
C ARG A 47 34.90 -41.83 39.46
N ASP A 48 34.24 -41.11 38.56
CA ASP A 48 33.19 -41.71 37.74
C ASP A 48 33.78 -42.22 36.41
N ASP A 49 34.10 -43.51 36.36
CA ASP A 49 34.72 -44.16 35.19
C ASP A 49 33.82 -44.12 33.93
N LEU A 50 32.52 -43.79 34.09
CA LEU A 50 31.54 -43.71 33.01
C LEU A 50 31.66 -42.45 32.15
N TRP A 51 32.13 -41.32 32.70
CA TRP A 51 32.21 -40.04 31.99
C TRP A 51 33.57 -39.39 32.17
N ARG A 52 34.48 -39.64 31.22
CA ARG A 52 35.83 -39.06 31.26
C ARG A 52 35.79 -37.63 30.71
N PRO A 53 36.02 -36.58 31.54
CA PRO A 53 36.00 -35.21 31.06
C PRO A 53 37.19 -34.95 30.14
N THR A 54 37.05 -33.90 29.32
CA THR A 54 38.14 -33.35 28.51
C THR A 54 38.26 -31.86 28.82
N ALA A 55 39.44 -31.43 29.24
CA ALA A 55 39.77 -30.04 29.47
C ALA A 55 40.77 -29.57 28.40
N VAL A 56 40.52 -28.39 27.83
CA VAL A 56 41.45 -27.70 26.95
C VAL A 56 41.88 -26.44 27.66
N LEU A 57 43.14 -26.38 28.08
CA LEU A 57 43.70 -25.23 28.76
C LEU A 57 44.46 -24.38 27.75
N LEU A 58 44.14 -23.09 27.73
CA LEU A 58 44.73 -22.13 26.80
C LEU A 58 45.42 -21.02 27.60
N PRO A 59 46.67 -21.21 28.04
CA PRO A 59 47.43 -20.14 28.68
C PRO A 59 47.55 -18.95 27.72
N ASN A 60 47.09 -17.78 28.15
CA ASN A 60 47.10 -16.59 27.29
C ASN A 60 48.53 -16.24 26.85
N THR A 61 48.69 -15.95 25.56
CA THR A 61 49.90 -15.29 25.06
C THR A 61 50.07 -13.93 25.75
N ALA A 62 51.32 -13.57 26.08
CA ALA A 62 51.62 -12.32 26.79
C ALA A 62 51.09 -11.09 26.02
N GLY A 63 50.37 -10.22 26.73
CA GLY A 63 49.79 -8.99 26.16
C GLY A 63 48.45 -9.17 25.42
N LEU A 64 47.87 -10.38 25.41
CA LEU A 64 46.57 -10.63 24.80
C LEU A 64 45.42 -10.33 25.79
N GLU A 65 44.50 -9.46 25.37
CA GLU A 65 43.26 -9.20 26.10
C GLU A 65 42.21 -10.27 25.75
N THR A 66 41.93 -11.17 26.69
CA THR A 66 40.89 -12.22 26.58
C THR A 66 39.43 -11.71 26.61
N PRO A 67 39.07 -10.59 27.31
CA PRO A 67 37.67 -10.19 27.48
C PRO A 67 36.86 -10.03 26.18
N PRO A 68 37.35 -9.36 25.11
CA PRO A 68 36.55 -9.14 23.89
C PRO A 68 36.18 -10.42 23.13
N ILE A 69 37.03 -11.46 23.20
CA ILE A 69 36.77 -12.76 22.56
C ILE A 69 35.67 -13.50 23.31
N LEU A 70 35.74 -13.48 24.64
CA LEU A 70 34.75 -14.12 25.51
C LEU A 70 33.40 -13.40 25.44
N GLU A 71 33.38 -12.07 25.37
CA GLU A 71 32.14 -11.28 25.24
C GLU A 71 31.31 -11.71 24.02
N ARG A 72 31.96 -11.88 22.85
CA ARG A 72 31.26 -12.36 21.64
C ARG A 72 30.74 -13.78 21.78
N PHE A 73 31.48 -14.66 22.45
CA PHE A 73 31.02 -16.02 22.71
C PHE A 73 29.83 -16.02 23.68
N VAL A 74 29.93 -15.29 24.78
CA VAL A 74 28.89 -15.10 25.80
C VAL A 74 27.60 -14.57 25.17
N SER A 75 27.69 -13.59 24.27
CA SER A 75 26.51 -13.02 23.62
C SER A 75 25.79 -13.99 22.67
N LEU A 76 26.51 -14.93 22.05
CA LEU A 76 25.98 -15.90 21.07
C LEU A 76 25.73 -17.31 21.61
N CYS A 77 26.17 -17.63 22.83
CA CYS A 77 26.18 -19.00 23.36
C CYS A 77 24.79 -19.65 23.40
N SER A 78 23.73 -18.88 23.65
CA SER A 78 22.35 -19.36 23.66
C SER A 78 21.91 -19.90 22.28
N LEU A 79 22.22 -19.18 21.19
CA LEU A 79 21.94 -19.62 19.82
C LEU A 79 22.86 -20.75 19.37
N GLN A 80 24.12 -20.74 19.83
CA GLN A 80 25.09 -21.80 19.54
C GLN A 80 24.61 -23.18 19.98
N LEU A 81 23.86 -23.27 21.08
CA LEU A 81 23.27 -24.52 21.57
C LEU A 81 22.10 -25.02 20.70
N VAL A 82 21.36 -24.12 20.05
CA VAL A 82 20.25 -24.50 19.14
C VAL A 82 20.76 -25.30 17.95
N PHE A 83 21.88 -24.85 17.37
CA PHE A 83 22.53 -25.52 16.22
C PHE A 83 23.46 -26.66 16.63
N ALA A 84 23.71 -26.85 17.93
CA ALA A 84 24.57 -27.91 18.41
C ALA A 84 23.91 -29.28 18.29
N ARG A 85 24.66 -30.25 17.76
CA ARG A 85 24.16 -31.62 17.58
C ARG A 85 23.96 -32.35 18.91
N ALA A 86 24.96 -32.24 19.81
CA ALA A 86 24.99 -32.96 21.08
C ALA A 86 25.08 -32.05 22.31
N LEU A 87 25.61 -30.82 22.18
CA LEU A 87 25.68 -29.88 23.30
C LEU A 87 24.28 -29.36 23.64
N ARG A 88 23.92 -29.42 24.92
CA ARG A 88 22.61 -28.97 25.43
C ARG A 88 22.72 -27.89 26.50
N SER A 89 23.88 -27.76 27.13
CA SER A 89 24.15 -26.70 28.09
C SER A 89 25.56 -26.16 27.93
N CYS A 90 25.73 -24.88 28.26
CA CYS A 90 27.00 -24.20 28.33
C CYS A 90 27.01 -23.34 29.59
N GLU A 91 28.09 -23.45 30.36
CA GLU A 91 28.35 -22.62 31.52
C GLU A 91 29.61 -21.81 31.24
N VAL A 92 29.52 -20.49 31.40
CA VAL A 92 30.61 -19.55 31.21
C VAL A 92 30.87 -18.87 32.53
N ILE A 93 32.06 -19.14 33.07
CA ILE A 93 32.52 -18.61 34.34
C ILE A 93 33.71 -17.69 34.04
N THR A 94 33.54 -16.41 34.35
CA THR A 94 34.58 -15.38 34.33
C THR A 94 34.50 -14.59 35.64
N ASP A 95 35.48 -13.72 35.90
CA ASP A 95 35.44 -12.83 37.07
C ASP A 95 34.21 -11.90 37.05
N ALA A 96 33.67 -11.61 35.85
CA ALA A 96 32.53 -10.71 35.64
C ALA A 96 31.18 -11.43 35.47
N HIS A 97 31.18 -12.71 35.06
CA HIS A 97 29.97 -13.43 34.67
C HIS A 97 29.97 -14.87 35.17
N ASN A 98 28.84 -15.28 35.75
CA ASN A 98 28.48 -16.69 35.88
C ASN A 98 27.19 -16.92 35.08
N LEU A 99 27.36 -17.26 33.80
CA LEU A 99 26.26 -17.45 32.86
C LEU A 99 26.08 -18.94 32.58
N ARG A 100 24.91 -19.47 32.90
CA ARG A 100 24.49 -20.81 32.50
C ARG A 100 23.36 -20.70 31.49
N VAL A 101 23.56 -21.29 30.32
CA VAL A 101 22.54 -21.39 29.27
C VAL A 101 22.30 -22.84 28.91
N SER A 102 21.06 -23.16 28.55
CA SER A 102 20.70 -24.48 28.04
C SER A 102 19.66 -24.42 26.93
N TRP A 103 19.72 -25.38 26.01
CA TRP A 103 18.73 -25.61 24.97
C TRP A 103 18.13 -27.01 25.13
N ASN A 104 16.83 -27.02 25.44
CA ASN A 104 16.00 -28.22 25.50
C ASN A 104 14.83 -28.07 24.52
N GLY A 105 15.16 -27.96 23.23
CA GLY A 105 14.15 -27.84 22.18
C GLY A 105 13.21 -29.05 22.15
N ALA A 106 11.92 -28.79 22.01
CA ALA A 106 10.88 -29.79 21.84
C ALA A 106 10.37 -29.76 20.40
N ASN A 107 9.93 -30.91 19.89
CA ASN A 107 9.21 -30.94 18.62
C ASN A 107 7.88 -30.21 18.77
N LEU A 108 7.53 -29.40 17.77
CA LEU A 108 6.23 -28.75 17.73
C LEU A 108 5.20 -29.71 17.11
N GLY A 109 4.21 -30.10 17.91
CA GLY A 109 3.25 -31.14 17.53
C GLY A 109 3.94 -32.48 17.27
N SER A 110 3.56 -33.16 16.20
CA SER A 110 4.17 -34.43 15.76
C SER A 110 5.32 -34.24 14.76
N SER A 111 5.63 -33.01 14.35
CA SER A 111 6.66 -32.78 13.32
C SER A 111 8.05 -32.86 13.94
N ALA A 112 8.83 -33.85 13.54
CA ALA A 112 10.25 -33.89 13.88
C ALA A 112 11.04 -32.75 13.21
N ARG A 113 10.53 -32.10 12.14
CA ARG A 113 11.27 -31.03 11.45
C ARG A 113 11.13 -29.66 12.09
N LEU A 114 10.22 -29.51 13.05
CA LEU A 114 9.95 -28.25 13.74
C LEU A 114 10.36 -28.40 15.19
N GLU A 115 11.46 -27.74 15.56
CA GLU A 115 11.94 -27.74 16.93
C GLU A 115 11.79 -26.33 17.50
N TRP A 116 11.23 -26.21 18.69
CA TRP A 116 11.04 -24.91 19.32
C TRP A 116 11.42 -24.95 20.81
N GLY A 117 11.74 -23.80 21.39
CA GLY A 117 12.13 -23.74 22.80
C GLY A 117 12.52 -22.34 23.26
N ALA A 118 12.61 -22.18 24.58
CA ALA A 118 13.03 -20.92 25.19
C ALA A 118 14.53 -20.68 25.00
N LEU A 119 14.89 -19.43 24.71
CA LEU A 119 16.26 -18.95 24.71
C LEU A 119 16.58 -18.28 26.04
N HIS A 120 17.79 -18.51 26.54
CA HIS A 120 18.31 -17.76 27.67
C HIS A 120 18.77 -16.38 27.19
N ALA A 121 18.52 -15.36 28.00
CA ALA A 121 19.03 -14.02 27.77
C ALA A 121 20.57 -14.03 27.79
N THR A 122 21.19 -13.24 26.94
CA THR A 122 22.64 -13.08 26.90
C THR A 122 23.01 -11.59 26.90
N PRO A 123 24.07 -11.19 27.64
CA PRO A 123 24.48 -9.80 27.70
C PRO A 123 24.68 -9.18 26.31
N GLY A 124 24.09 -8.00 26.11
CA GLY A 124 24.32 -7.16 24.93
C GLY A 124 23.72 -7.66 23.61
N LEU A 125 23.02 -8.80 23.57
CA LEU A 125 22.50 -9.35 22.30
C LEU A 125 21.10 -9.93 22.39
N LEU A 126 20.85 -10.92 23.26
CA LEU A 126 19.53 -11.57 23.34
C LEU A 126 18.77 -11.10 24.59
N PRO A 127 17.65 -10.37 24.43
CA PRO A 127 16.80 -10.01 25.55
C PRO A 127 16.10 -11.25 26.17
N PRO A 128 15.62 -11.15 27.42
CA PRO A 128 14.87 -12.22 28.06
C PRO A 128 13.50 -12.47 27.40
N GLY A 129 12.99 -13.68 27.53
CA GLY A 129 11.64 -14.06 27.10
C GLY A 129 11.51 -14.45 25.62
N LEU A 130 12.63 -14.51 24.90
CA LEU A 130 12.66 -14.99 23.51
C LEU A 130 12.57 -16.52 23.43
N ARG A 131 11.97 -16.99 22.34
CA ARG A 131 11.91 -18.40 21.95
C ARG A 131 12.46 -18.53 20.53
N ALA A 132 13.08 -19.66 20.22
CA ALA A 132 13.50 -20.00 18.87
C ALA A 132 12.54 -21.02 18.27
N LEU A 133 12.23 -20.86 16.99
CA LEU A 133 11.61 -21.86 16.14
C LEU A 133 12.60 -22.21 15.02
N LEU A 134 13.07 -23.45 15.01
CA LEU A 134 14.00 -23.99 14.03
C LEU A 134 13.24 -24.87 13.03
N CYS A 135 13.19 -24.41 11.79
CA CYS A 135 12.65 -25.15 10.65
C CYS A 135 13.76 -25.98 10.00
N ARG A 136 13.83 -27.26 10.36
CA ARG A 136 14.89 -28.18 9.93
C ARG A 136 14.64 -28.69 8.52
N VAL A 137 15.71 -28.93 7.78
CA VAL A 137 15.67 -29.53 6.43
C VAL A 137 15.32 -31.03 6.50
N SER A 138 15.67 -31.70 7.60
CA SER A 138 15.56 -33.15 7.76
C SER A 138 15.07 -33.53 9.15
N GLU A 139 14.40 -34.67 9.26
CA GLU A 139 13.95 -35.26 10.53
C GLU A 139 15.10 -35.87 11.33
N ASN A 140 16.23 -36.17 10.68
CA ASN A 140 17.41 -36.72 11.34
C ASN A 140 17.88 -35.78 12.46
N ILE A 141 17.83 -36.24 13.72
CA ILE A 141 18.17 -35.46 14.92
C ILE A 141 19.62 -34.97 14.96
N HIS A 142 20.51 -35.62 14.20
CA HIS A 142 21.92 -35.21 14.06
C HIS A 142 22.11 -34.14 12.99
N ASN A 143 21.10 -33.92 12.13
CA ASN A 143 21.08 -32.82 11.18
C ASN A 143 20.39 -31.60 11.82
N ARG A 144 21.16 -30.51 11.95
CA ARG A 144 20.72 -29.22 12.50
C ARG A 144 20.62 -28.14 11.43
N GLU A 145 20.69 -28.53 10.15
CA GLU A 145 20.50 -27.62 9.02
C GLU A 145 19.05 -27.09 9.01
N GLY A 146 18.89 -25.78 8.89
CA GLY A 146 17.58 -25.17 8.95
C GLY A 146 17.61 -23.64 9.00
N VAL A 147 16.41 -23.08 9.00
CA VAL A 147 16.16 -21.64 9.18
C VAL A 147 15.62 -21.43 10.58
N LEU A 148 16.22 -20.49 11.31
CA LEU A 148 15.80 -20.11 12.66
C LEU A 148 15.13 -18.74 12.62
N VAL A 149 13.93 -18.69 13.19
CA VAL A 149 13.15 -17.48 13.43
C VAL A 149 12.88 -17.35 14.93
N LEU A 150 12.73 -16.13 15.41
CA LEU A 150 12.47 -15.86 16.82
C LEU A 150 11.00 -15.52 17.08
N LEU A 151 10.55 -15.91 18.26
CA LEU A 151 9.22 -15.66 18.77
C LEU A 151 9.33 -14.94 20.12
N GLY A 152 8.55 -13.88 20.29
CA GLY A 152 8.20 -13.30 21.59
C GLY A 152 6.78 -13.71 21.98
N ARG A 153 6.29 -13.15 23.09
CA ARG A 153 4.93 -13.43 23.60
C ARG A 153 3.79 -12.99 22.66
N ARG A 154 4.07 -12.05 21.75
CA ARG A 154 3.10 -11.46 20.83
C ARG A 154 3.18 -12.00 19.40
N GLY A 155 4.15 -12.87 19.10
CA GLY A 155 4.40 -13.38 17.76
C GLY A 155 5.88 -13.34 17.35
N PHE A 156 6.13 -13.25 16.05
CA PHE A 156 7.47 -13.19 15.49
C PHE A 156 8.18 -11.88 15.85
N VAL A 157 9.49 -11.99 16.08
CA VAL A 157 10.38 -10.86 16.28
C VAL A 157 11.64 -11.05 15.46
N PRO A 158 12.25 -9.98 14.93
CA PRO A 158 13.49 -10.11 14.19
C PRO A 158 14.61 -10.57 15.13
N VAL A 159 15.50 -11.42 14.61
CA VAL A 159 16.80 -11.69 15.23
C VAL A 159 17.56 -10.36 15.40
N PRO A 160 18.09 -10.04 16.60
CA PRO A 160 18.79 -8.79 16.86
C PRO A 160 19.99 -8.57 15.93
N ASP A 161 20.24 -7.31 15.59
CA ASP A 161 21.42 -6.88 14.85
C ASP A 161 22.70 -7.32 15.56
N GLY A 162 23.71 -7.72 14.78
CA GLY A 162 24.98 -8.23 15.30
C GLY A 162 25.01 -9.75 15.51
N VAL A 163 23.87 -10.44 15.49
CA VAL A 163 23.85 -11.90 15.32
C VAL A 163 24.28 -12.24 13.88
N PRO A 164 25.28 -13.12 13.69
CA PRO A 164 25.65 -13.56 12.35
C PRO A 164 24.47 -14.25 11.65
N THR A 165 24.20 -13.87 10.40
CA THR A 165 23.08 -14.40 9.62
C THR A 165 23.36 -15.83 9.17
N VAL A 166 24.62 -16.16 8.86
CA VAL A 166 25.03 -17.48 8.37
C VAL A 166 25.85 -18.24 9.39
N TRP A 167 25.46 -19.48 9.64
CA TRP A 167 26.11 -20.41 10.56
C TRP A 167 26.47 -21.70 9.84
N VAL A 168 27.60 -22.27 10.24
CA VAL A 168 28.07 -23.59 9.78
C VAL A 168 28.43 -24.39 11.02
N THR A 169 27.41 -24.78 11.79
CA THR A 169 27.51 -25.24 13.19
C THR A 169 27.95 -24.16 14.17
N THR A 170 28.92 -23.32 13.81
CA THR A 170 29.39 -22.15 14.58
C THR A 170 29.10 -20.86 13.81
N PRO A 171 29.00 -19.70 14.48
CA PRO A 171 28.71 -18.44 13.81
C PRO A 171 29.84 -18.05 12.86
N THR A 172 29.48 -17.54 11.69
CA THR A 172 30.42 -16.82 10.82
C THR A 172 30.53 -15.35 11.28
N ARG A 173 31.21 -14.50 10.49
CA ARG A 173 31.17 -13.03 10.64
C ARG A 173 30.23 -12.37 9.63
N GLU A 174 29.47 -13.15 8.87
CA GLU A 174 28.47 -12.63 7.94
C GLU A 174 27.28 -12.05 8.71
N GLN A 175 27.14 -10.72 8.73
CA GLN A 175 26.08 -10.00 9.45
C GLN A 175 25.27 -9.19 8.43
N LEU A 176 24.31 -9.86 7.80
CA LEU A 176 23.40 -9.21 6.86
C LEU A 176 22.19 -8.58 7.56
N ASN A 177 22.01 -8.85 8.86
CA ASN A 177 20.90 -8.35 9.68
C ASN A 177 19.55 -8.56 8.98
N LEU A 178 19.23 -9.81 8.64
CA LEU A 178 17.99 -10.17 7.92
C LEU A 178 16.81 -10.45 8.85
N GLY A 179 16.98 -10.32 10.17
CA GLY A 179 15.98 -10.72 11.16
C GLY A 179 15.78 -12.24 11.28
N VAL A 180 16.53 -13.06 10.55
CA VAL A 180 16.51 -14.53 10.59
C VAL A 180 17.93 -15.10 10.51
N VAL A 181 18.11 -16.35 10.91
CA VAL A 181 19.40 -17.05 10.87
C VAL A 181 19.31 -18.33 10.04
N VAL A 182 20.33 -18.59 9.23
CA VAL A 182 20.49 -19.85 8.50
C VAL A 182 21.65 -20.65 9.03
N ASN A 183 21.45 -21.96 9.24
CA ASN A 183 22.52 -22.90 9.53
C ASN A 183 22.55 -23.98 8.46
N ALA A 184 23.66 -24.10 7.75
CA ALA A 184 23.87 -25.19 6.79
C ALA A 184 25.34 -25.54 6.61
N GLN A 185 25.62 -26.66 5.94
CA GLN A 185 26.99 -27.08 5.59
C GLN A 185 27.56 -26.26 4.41
N PHE A 186 27.54 -24.94 4.53
CA PHE A 186 28.18 -24.07 3.54
C PHE A 186 29.70 -24.23 3.57
N SER A 187 30.31 -24.14 2.40
CA SER A 187 31.75 -24.01 2.24
C SER A 187 32.19 -22.64 2.74
N VAL A 188 33.20 -22.62 3.61
CA VAL A 188 33.77 -21.42 4.24
C VAL A 188 35.25 -21.28 3.91
N HIS A 189 35.77 -20.05 3.88
CA HIS A 189 37.21 -19.81 3.71
C HIS A 189 38.03 -20.41 4.86
N THR A 190 39.35 -20.49 4.69
CA THR A 190 40.30 -21.08 5.68
C THR A 190 40.13 -20.53 7.09
N GLY A 191 39.80 -19.24 7.23
CA GLY A 191 39.54 -18.58 8.51
C GLY A 191 38.13 -18.75 9.07
N ARG A 192 37.23 -19.47 8.38
CA ARG A 192 35.83 -19.76 8.73
C ARG A 192 34.93 -18.56 9.05
N ALA A 193 35.44 -17.34 8.87
CA ALA A 193 34.73 -16.10 9.14
C ALA A 193 33.74 -15.73 8.02
N ARG A 194 33.96 -16.21 6.80
CA ARG A 194 33.16 -15.87 5.62
C ARG A 194 32.89 -17.11 4.77
N LEU A 195 31.83 -17.05 3.98
CA LEU A 195 31.56 -18.07 2.96
C LEU A 195 32.67 -18.08 1.93
N ALA A 196 33.07 -19.27 1.48
CA ALA A 196 34.03 -19.41 0.39
C ALA A 196 33.41 -18.96 -0.94
N GLU A 197 34.25 -18.42 -1.82
CA GLU A 197 33.92 -18.12 -3.22
C GLU A 197 33.83 -19.40 -4.08
N HIS A 198 32.97 -20.33 -3.66
CA HIS A 198 32.60 -21.53 -4.41
C HIS A 198 31.10 -21.46 -4.75
N PRO A 199 30.73 -20.69 -5.79
CA PRO A 199 29.34 -20.32 -6.04
C PRO A 199 28.44 -21.54 -6.23
N GLU A 200 28.89 -22.57 -6.96
CA GLU A 200 28.05 -23.74 -7.26
C GLU A 200 27.66 -24.54 -6.01
N LEU A 201 28.63 -24.89 -5.15
CA LEU A 201 28.37 -25.70 -3.95
C LEU A 201 27.51 -24.95 -2.91
N ASN A 202 27.79 -23.66 -2.71
CA ASN A 202 27.03 -22.85 -1.77
C ASN A 202 25.62 -22.53 -2.30
N GLN A 203 25.44 -22.39 -3.62
CA GLN A 203 24.11 -22.24 -4.23
C GLN A 203 23.29 -23.52 -4.10
N GLN A 204 23.86 -24.69 -4.40
CA GLN A 204 23.16 -25.99 -4.19
C GLN A 204 22.77 -26.18 -2.72
N THR A 205 23.66 -25.80 -1.79
CA THR A 205 23.36 -25.84 -0.36
C THR A 205 22.21 -24.90 0.00
N ALA A 206 22.19 -23.70 -0.56
CA ALA A 206 21.11 -22.73 -0.35
C ALA A 206 19.76 -23.22 -0.90
N GLU A 207 19.72 -23.83 -2.08
CA GLU A 207 18.49 -24.37 -2.67
C GLU A 207 17.93 -25.54 -1.87
N ARG A 208 18.80 -26.45 -1.42
CA ARG A 208 18.42 -27.57 -0.55
C ARG A 208 17.91 -27.07 0.80
N LEU A 209 18.56 -26.05 1.35
CA LEU A 209 18.12 -25.40 2.59
C LEU A 209 16.76 -24.74 2.40
N GLY A 210 16.58 -23.96 1.33
CA GLY A 210 15.35 -23.24 1.02
C GLY A 210 14.15 -24.17 0.85
N SER A 211 14.27 -25.17 -0.02
CA SER A 211 13.21 -26.16 -0.26
C SER A 211 12.87 -26.98 0.99
N GLY A 212 13.89 -27.45 1.72
CA GLY A 212 13.70 -28.26 2.93
C GLY A 212 13.10 -27.49 4.09
N ALA A 213 13.67 -26.33 4.42
CA ALA A 213 13.17 -25.49 5.50
C ALA A 213 11.81 -24.85 5.15
N GLY A 214 11.58 -24.49 3.89
CA GLY A 214 10.28 -23.98 3.42
C GLY A 214 9.15 -25.01 3.51
N SER A 215 9.46 -26.29 3.28
CA SER A 215 8.52 -27.39 3.52
C SER A 215 8.16 -27.51 4.99
N SER A 216 9.17 -27.43 5.88
CA SER A 216 8.94 -27.45 7.33
C SER A 216 8.15 -26.24 7.81
N PHE A 217 8.45 -25.04 7.28
CA PHE A 217 7.69 -23.83 7.58
C PHE A 217 6.24 -23.91 7.06
N SER A 218 6.00 -24.57 5.93
CA SER A 218 4.64 -24.86 5.44
C SER A 218 3.86 -25.75 6.40
N GLN A 219 4.48 -26.81 6.94
CA GLN A 219 3.87 -27.64 7.98
C GLN A 219 3.52 -26.82 9.22
N PHE A 220 4.40 -25.88 9.60
CA PHE A 220 4.13 -24.95 10.70
C PHE A 220 2.88 -24.10 10.45
N ILE A 221 2.74 -23.55 9.25
CA ILE A 221 1.58 -22.74 8.85
C ILE A 221 0.29 -23.58 8.88
N GLU A 222 0.34 -24.80 8.33
CA GLU A 222 -0.80 -25.72 8.33
C GLU A 222 -1.27 -26.07 9.75
N MET A 223 -0.34 -26.28 10.70
CA MET A 223 -0.69 -26.48 12.11
C MET A 223 -1.38 -25.24 12.71
N CYS A 224 -0.84 -24.05 12.47
CA CYS A 224 -1.45 -22.80 12.95
C CYS A 224 -2.86 -22.58 12.39
N ILE A 225 -3.09 -22.90 11.12
CA ILE A 225 -4.41 -22.75 10.46
C ILE A 225 -5.40 -23.80 10.98
N SER A 226 -4.94 -25.03 11.21
CA SER A 226 -5.79 -26.14 11.68
C SER A 226 -6.28 -25.93 13.11
N ASP A 227 -5.38 -25.54 14.03
CA ASP A 227 -5.72 -25.30 15.44
C ASP A 227 -4.84 -24.19 16.02
N TRP A 228 -5.27 -22.94 15.80
CA TRP A 228 -4.57 -21.77 16.33
C TRP A 228 -4.53 -21.76 17.87
N PRO A 229 -5.63 -21.97 18.62
CA PRO A 229 -5.58 -21.96 20.09
C PRO A 229 -4.57 -22.94 20.69
N ALA A 230 -4.53 -24.19 20.20
CA ALA A 230 -3.56 -25.18 20.69
C ALA A 230 -2.13 -24.80 20.28
N THR A 231 -1.92 -24.39 19.03
CA THR A 231 -0.57 -24.02 18.54
C THR A 231 -0.05 -22.79 19.27
N ARG A 232 -0.89 -21.77 19.49
CA ARG A 232 -0.56 -20.56 20.25
C ARG A 232 -0.13 -20.89 21.68
N THR A 233 -0.89 -21.75 22.35
CA THR A 233 -0.59 -22.21 23.71
C THR A 233 0.75 -22.96 23.74
N ALA A 234 0.96 -23.87 22.77
CA ALA A 234 2.22 -24.60 22.64
C ALA A 234 3.39 -23.65 22.44
N LEU A 235 3.27 -22.66 21.55
CA LEU A 235 4.30 -21.64 21.31
C LEU A 235 4.46 -20.65 22.48
N GLY A 236 3.55 -20.66 23.46
CA GLY A 236 3.43 -19.71 24.58
C GLY A 236 3.35 -18.26 24.11
N VAL A 237 2.55 -18.05 23.08
CA VAL A 237 2.04 -16.75 22.66
C VAL A 237 0.82 -16.42 23.53
N ASP A 238 0.64 -15.14 23.86
CA ASP A 238 -0.41 -14.69 24.78
C ASP A 238 -1.83 -14.96 24.24
N ASP A 239 -2.79 -15.19 25.15
CA ASP A 239 -4.13 -15.67 24.81
C ASP A 239 -5.04 -14.68 24.06
N ASP A 240 -4.67 -13.40 24.04
CA ASP A 240 -5.37 -12.36 23.31
C ASP A 240 -4.88 -12.19 21.87
N VAL A 241 -3.82 -12.92 21.48
CA VAL A 241 -3.27 -12.85 20.12
C VAL A 241 -4.09 -13.71 19.17
N GLU A 242 -4.73 -13.05 18.21
CA GLU A 242 -5.37 -13.71 17.07
C GLU A 242 -4.36 -14.14 16.01
N LEU A 243 -4.72 -15.14 15.20
CA LEU A 243 -3.88 -15.66 14.11
C LEU A 243 -3.50 -14.55 13.11
N SER A 244 -4.43 -13.62 12.85
CA SER A 244 -4.19 -12.45 12.00
C SER A 244 -3.08 -11.56 12.57
N GLY A 245 -3.10 -11.26 13.87
CA GLY A 245 -2.06 -10.51 14.56
C GLY A 245 -0.71 -11.22 14.56
N PHE A 246 -0.73 -12.55 14.71
CA PHE A 246 0.46 -13.38 14.62
C PHE A 246 1.10 -13.30 13.23
N TRP A 247 0.33 -13.41 12.14
CA TRP A 247 0.86 -13.27 10.79
C TRP A 247 1.30 -11.85 10.42
N LYS A 248 0.66 -10.80 10.98
CA LYS A 248 1.17 -9.43 10.86
C LYS A 248 2.59 -9.30 11.44
N SER A 249 2.87 -9.96 12.57
CA SER A 249 4.22 -9.95 13.16
C SER A 249 5.24 -10.67 12.28
N LEU A 250 4.85 -11.77 11.63
CA LEU A 250 5.70 -12.45 10.64
C LEU A 250 6.00 -11.52 9.47
N TRP A 251 4.97 -10.87 8.91
CA TRP A 251 5.12 -9.97 7.78
C TRP A 251 6.13 -8.84 8.07
N ALA A 252 6.09 -8.25 9.26
CA ALA A 252 7.07 -7.24 9.67
C ALA A 252 8.53 -7.76 9.65
N VAL A 253 8.76 -9.01 10.05
CA VAL A 253 10.08 -9.67 9.93
C VAL A 253 10.45 -9.87 8.46
N LEU A 254 9.48 -10.21 7.60
CA LEU A 254 9.71 -10.40 6.17
C LEU A 254 9.97 -9.09 5.42
N GLU A 255 9.32 -7.98 5.78
CA GLU A 255 9.64 -6.64 5.26
C GLU A 255 11.09 -6.27 5.56
N HIS A 256 11.54 -6.53 6.80
CA HIS A 256 12.92 -6.30 7.22
C HIS A 256 13.90 -7.19 6.45
N LEU A 257 13.59 -8.49 6.31
CA LEU A 257 14.37 -9.45 5.53
C LEU A 257 14.50 -9.02 4.06
N SER A 258 13.40 -8.65 3.40
CA SER A 258 13.41 -8.20 2.02
C SER A 258 14.28 -6.97 1.84
N SER A 259 14.15 -5.99 2.75
CA SER A 259 15.01 -4.79 2.74
C SER A 259 16.49 -5.14 2.90
N GLY A 260 16.82 -6.03 3.84
CA GLY A 260 18.17 -6.51 4.10
C GLY A 260 18.80 -7.22 2.89
N ILE A 261 18.03 -8.08 2.21
CA ILE A 261 18.47 -8.78 1.00
C ILE A 261 18.73 -7.78 -0.14
N THR A 262 17.82 -6.82 -0.36
CA THR A 262 18.04 -5.78 -1.39
C THR A 262 19.31 -4.97 -1.11
N LYS A 263 19.57 -4.63 0.17
CA LYS A 263 20.79 -3.89 0.58
C LYS A 263 22.06 -4.72 0.46
N ALA A 264 22.00 -6.02 0.74
CA ALA A 264 23.16 -6.93 0.64
C ALA A 264 23.68 -7.07 -0.80
N GLY A 265 22.84 -6.76 -1.80
CA GLY A 265 23.22 -6.74 -3.21
C GLY A 265 23.41 -8.11 -3.84
N SER A 266 23.85 -8.11 -5.11
CA SER A 266 23.86 -9.30 -5.98
C SER A 266 25.16 -10.12 -5.93
N HIS A 267 25.94 -10.03 -4.85
CA HIS A 267 27.22 -10.74 -4.72
C HIS A 267 27.41 -11.44 -3.37
N GLY A 268 28.27 -12.46 -3.36
CA GLY A 268 28.70 -13.16 -2.14
C GLY A 268 27.55 -13.74 -1.32
N THR A 269 27.59 -13.50 0.00
CA THR A 269 26.63 -14.02 0.98
C THR A 269 25.19 -13.53 0.75
N GLY A 270 25.01 -12.33 0.17
CA GLY A 270 23.70 -11.79 -0.16
C GLY A 270 22.93 -12.68 -1.14
N VAL A 271 23.60 -13.17 -2.19
CA VAL A 271 23.00 -14.08 -3.18
C VAL A 271 22.65 -15.43 -2.55
N ILE A 272 23.55 -15.98 -1.74
CA ILE A 272 23.36 -17.29 -1.10
C ILE A 272 22.17 -17.25 -0.13
N THR A 273 22.09 -16.21 0.69
CA THR A 273 20.98 -16.04 1.64
C THR A 273 19.66 -15.70 0.94
N CYS A 274 19.68 -14.86 -0.10
CA CYS A 274 18.53 -14.62 -0.96
C CYS A 274 18.00 -15.93 -1.55
N ARG A 275 18.89 -16.76 -2.12
CA ARG A 275 18.51 -18.06 -2.68
C ARG A 275 17.90 -19.00 -1.63
N ALA A 276 18.46 -19.03 -0.43
CA ALA A 276 17.96 -19.88 0.65
C ALA A 276 16.62 -19.40 1.23
N LEU A 277 16.37 -18.09 1.28
CA LEU A 277 15.26 -17.52 2.06
C LEU A 277 14.16 -16.89 1.21
N TRP A 278 14.50 -16.22 0.11
CA TRP A 278 13.65 -15.24 -0.57
C TRP A 278 13.62 -15.35 -2.11
N ALA A 279 14.09 -16.45 -2.69
CA ALA A 279 14.11 -16.64 -4.15
C ALA A 279 12.90 -17.44 -4.66
N GLY A 280 11.77 -16.76 -4.90
CA GLY A 280 10.57 -17.36 -5.48
C GLY A 280 10.09 -18.59 -4.70
N GLU A 281 9.68 -19.63 -5.41
CA GLU A 281 9.23 -20.89 -4.79
C GLU A 281 10.36 -21.73 -4.16
N SER A 282 11.62 -21.39 -4.43
CA SER A 282 12.79 -22.14 -3.92
C SER A 282 13.26 -21.64 -2.56
N GLY A 283 13.03 -20.36 -2.23
CA GLY A 283 13.40 -19.78 -0.94
C GLY A 283 12.44 -20.22 0.17
N ALA A 284 12.98 -20.47 1.37
CA ALA A 284 12.20 -21.02 2.48
C ALA A 284 10.98 -20.16 2.87
N LEU A 285 11.17 -18.83 2.95
CA LEU A 285 10.14 -17.90 3.41
C LEU A 285 9.35 -17.32 2.24
N SER A 286 9.99 -17.07 1.10
CA SER A 286 9.29 -16.66 -0.13
C SER A 286 8.30 -17.73 -0.61
N SER A 287 8.69 -19.01 -0.59
CA SER A 287 7.79 -20.11 -0.96
C SER A 287 6.56 -20.17 -0.05
N ALA A 288 6.75 -19.91 1.25
CA ALA A 288 5.66 -19.89 2.21
C ALA A 288 4.65 -18.77 1.93
N VAL A 289 5.10 -17.53 1.69
CA VAL A 289 4.19 -16.41 1.37
C VAL A 289 3.54 -16.55 0.00
N LEU A 290 4.19 -17.24 -0.94
CA LEU A 290 3.61 -17.51 -2.26
C LEU A 290 2.52 -18.60 -2.19
N ARG A 291 2.64 -19.59 -1.30
CA ARG A 291 1.72 -20.75 -1.25
C ARG A 291 0.60 -20.62 -0.24
N HIS A 292 0.80 -19.84 0.83
CA HIS A 292 -0.13 -19.72 1.94
C HIS A 292 -0.66 -18.29 2.07
N PRO A 293 -1.89 -18.08 2.59
CA PRO A 293 -2.45 -16.75 2.80
C PRO A 293 -1.77 -16.06 4.00
N LEU A 294 -0.55 -15.57 3.77
CA LEU A 294 0.31 -14.91 4.77
C LEU A 294 0.63 -13.46 4.44
N VAL A 295 0.32 -13.01 3.22
CA VAL A 295 0.56 -11.62 2.80
C VAL A 295 -0.63 -10.77 3.23
N PRO A 296 -0.48 -9.83 4.18
CA PRO A 296 -1.57 -8.93 4.51
C PRO A 296 -1.86 -8.01 3.31
N THR A 297 -3.13 -7.75 3.01
CA THR A 297 -3.46 -6.81 1.92
C THR A 297 -3.04 -5.37 2.25
N GLU A 298 -3.06 -5.01 3.55
CA GLU A 298 -2.91 -3.63 4.05
C GLU A 298 -3.85 -2.62 3.36
N LEU A 299 -5.02 -3.11 2.94
CA LEU A 299 -6.10 -2.30 2.39
C LEU A 299 -7.20 -2.10 3.45
N PRO A 300 -7.98 -1.00 3.37
CA PRO A 300 -9.10 -0.79 4.28
C PRO A 300 -10.24 -1.78 4.03
N ALA A 301 -11.19 -1.85 4.97
CA ALA A 301 -12.39 -2.66 4.81
C ALA A 301 -13.14 -2.26 3.52
N PRO A 302 -13.77 -3.21 2.80
CA PRO A 302 -13.89 -4.64 3.09
C PRO A 302 -12.71 -5.50 2.59
N PHE A 303 -11.61 -4.90 2.14
CA PHE A 303 -10.48 -5.60 1.53
C PHE A 303 -9.42 -6.08 2.54
N ILE A 304 -9.69 -6.00 3.84
CA ILE A 304 -8.78 -6.47 4.90
C ILE A 304 -8.75 -8.00 4.85
N ALA A 305 -7.64 -8.55 4.38
CA ALA A 305 -7.45 -10.00 4.30
C ALA A 305 -5.97 -10.37 4.38
N PHE A 306 -5.73 -11.67 4.39
CA PHE A 306 -4.44 -12.26 4.07
C PHE A 306 -4.57 -13.06 2.78
N VAL A 307 -3.65 -12.85 1.85
CA VAL A 307 -3.67 -13.44 0.52
C VAL A 307 -2.40 -14.25 0.27
N ARG A 308 -2.48 -15.17 -0.69
CA ARG A 308 -1.28 -15.82 -1.22
C ARG A 308 -0.58 -14.84 -2.14
N GLY A 309 0.74 -14.77 -2.03
CA GLY A 309 1.53 -13.92 -2.91
C GLY A 309 1.36 -14.27 -4.40
N SER A 310 1.13 -15.56 -4.71
CA SER A 310 0.85 -16.04 -6.07
C SER A 310 -0.48 -15.55 -6.64
N ASP A 311 -1.42 -15.14 -5.79
CA ASP A 311 -2.79 -14.81 -6.18
C ASP A 311 -2.99 -13.29 -6.34
N VAL A 312 -1.97 -12.49 -6.02
CA VAL A 312 -1.98 -11.04 -6.22
C VAL A 312 -2.10 -10.71 -7.71
N ARG A 313 -3.13 -9.95 -8.07
CA ARG A 313 -3.40 -9.48 -9.43
C ARG A 313 -3.50 -7.97 -9.52
N VAL A 314 -3.79 -7.29 -8.40
CA VAL A 314 -3.96 -5.84 -8.34
C VAL A 314 -3.09 -5.25 -7.25
N VAL A 315 -2.43 -4.15 -7.59
CA VAL A 315 -1.68 -3.33 -6.64
C VAL A 315 -2.35 -1.98 -6.57
N VAL A 316 -2.98 -1.70 -5.44
CA VAL A 316 -3.69 -0.44 -5.19
C VAL A 316 -2.68 0.62 -4.78
N ASP A 317 -2.75 1.80 -5.41
CA ASP A 317 -1.89 2.92 -5.06
C ASP A 317 -2.15 3.43 -3.62
N ASP A 318 -1.16 4.13 -3.06
CA ASP A 318 -1.21 4.56 -1.67
C ASP A 318 -2.34 5.58 -1.40
N TRP A 319 -2.71 6.37 -2.41
CA TRP A 319 -3.77 7.36 -2.27
C TRP A 319 -5.15 6.68 -2.17
N LEU A 320 -5.48 5.74 -3.07
CA LEU A 320 -6.71 4.96 -3.00
C LEU A 320 -6.75 4.10 -1.73
N ALA A 321 -5.63 3.48 -1.35
CA ALA A 321 -5.55 2.71 -0.11
C ALA A 321 -5.84 3.58 1.14
N SER A 322 -5.54 4.89 1.08
CA SER A 322 -5.80 5.85 2.15
C SER A 322 -7.20 6.50 2.08
N ASN A 323 -7.99 6.23 1.03
CA ASN A 323 -9.35 6.77 0.84
C ASN A 323 -10.36 5.60 0.66
N PRO A 324 -10.82 4.99 1.78
CA PRO A 324 -11.61 3.75 1.76
C PRO A 324 -12.90 3.84 0.93
N ASP A 325 -13.65 4.93 1.08
CA ASP A 325 -14.93 5.12 0.39
C ASP A 325 -14.72 5.20 -1.13
N THR A 326 -13.71 5.93 -1.58
CA THR A 326 -13.30 6.01 -2.99
C THR A 326 -12.83 4.67 -3.52
N LEU A 327 -12.02 3.92 -2.76
CA LEU A 327 -11.58 2.58 -3.17
C LEU A 327 -12.76 1.62 -3.31
N GLN A 328 -13.72 1.68 -2.38
CA GLN A 328 -14.93 0.87 -2.45
C GLN A 328 -15.78 1.24 -3.67
N ALA A 329 -15.94 2.54 -3.96
CA ALA A 329 -16.64 3.00 -5.15
C ALA A 329 -15.96 2.52 -6.44
N VAL A 330 -14.63 2.67 -6.55
CA VAL A 330 -13.84 2.19 -7.69
C VAL A 330 -13.97 0.67 -7.85
N ALA A 331 -13.91 -0.09 -6.75
CA ALA A 331 -14.06 -1.55 -6.81
C ALA A 331 -15.47 -2.00 -7.18
N ALA A 332 -16.50 -1.17 -6.96
CA ALA A 332 -17.87 -1.46 -7.35
C ALA A 332 -18.14 -1.23 -8.84
N LEU A 333 -17.27 -0.49 -9.54
CA LEU A 333 -17.39 -0.20 -10.96
C LEU A 333 -17.36 -1.48 -11.82
N PRO A 334 -18.16 -1.56 -12.91
CA PRO A 334 -18.22 -2.72 -13.80
C PRO A 334 -16.85 -3.24 -14.27
N SER A 335 -15.94 -2.33 -14.68
CA SER A 335 -14.59 -2.69 -15.13
C SER A 335 -13.72 -3.35 -14.07
N PHE A 336 -14.04 -3.16 -12.79
CA PHE A 336 -13.20 -3.54 -11.65
C PHE A 336 -13.84 -4.53 -10.70
N LYS A 337 -15.17 -4.69 -10.71
CA LYS A 337 -15.93 -5.56 -9.80
C LYS A 337 -15.47 -7.02 -9.81
N ARG A 338 -14.91 -7.49 -10.93
CA ARG A 338 -14.35 -8.85 -11.07
C ARG A 338 -12.86 -8.95 -10.77
N VAL A 339 -12.16 -7.81 -10.78
CA VAL A 339 -10.69 -7.73 -10.73
C VAL A 339 -10.22 -7.39 -9.32
N VAL A 340 -10.85 -6.40 -8.68
CA VAL A 340 -10.51 -5.93 -7.34
C VAL A 340 -11.29 -6.74 -6.33
N ARG A 341 -10.62 -7.70 -5.69
CA ARG A 341 -11.20 -8.56 -4.67
C ARG A 341 -10.26 -8.62 -3.47
N ALA A 342 -10.81 -8.91 -2.29
CA ALA A 342 -10.02 -9.03 -1.06
C ALA A 342 -8.97 -10.15 -1.13
N ASP A 343 -9.15 -11.14 -2.00
CA ASP A 343 -8.23 -12.26 -2.21
C ASP A 343 -7.14 -12.00 -3.28
N THR A 344 -7.22 -10.90 -4.04
CA THR A 344 -6.31 -10.62 -5.18
C THR A 344 -5.65 -9.24 -5.16
N ALA A 345 -6.06 -8.34 -4.26
CA ALA A 345 -5.57 -6.97 -4.19
C ALA A 345 -4.70 -6.72 -2.96
N VAL A 346 -3.60 -5.99 -3.14
CA VAL A 346 -2.71 -5.56 -2.05
C VAL A 346 -2.33 -4.08 -2.22
N SER A 347 -1.87 -3.45 -1.15
CA SER A 347 -1.31 -2.10 -1.20
C SER A 347 0.03 -2.06 -1.95
N GLY A 348 0.40 -0.87 -2.47
CA GLY A 348 1.70 -0.61 -3.07
C GLY A 348 2.88 -0.94 -2.15
N ARG A 349 2.73 -0.66 -0.84
CA ARG A 349 3.72 -1.01 0.19
C ARG A 349 3.95 -2.52 0.27
N VAL A 350 2.88 -3.30 0.38
CA VAL A 350 2.97 -4.77 0.45
C VAL A 350 3.62 -5.33 -0.81
N TRP A 351 3.20 -4.83 -1.98
CA TRP A 351 3.76 -5.28 -3.25
C TRP A 351 5.25 -4.99 -3.37
N LYS A 352 5.75 -3.85 -2.86
CA LYS A 352 7.18 -3.53 -2.86
C LYS A 352 8.04 -4.61 -2.19
N THR A 353 7.53 -5.21 -1.12
CA THR A 353 8.17 -6.33 -0.42
C THR A 353 8.00 -7.64 -1.19
N LEU A 354 6.80 -7.93 -1.67
CA LEU A 354 6.50 -9.18 -2.38
C LEU A 354 7.21 -9.29 -3.74
N ALA A 355 7.33 -8.19 -4.46
CA ALA A 355 7.96 -8.12 -5.79
C ALA A 355 9.44 -8.54 -5.78
N THR A 356 10.13 -8.45 -4.65
CA THR A 356 11.53 -8.91 -4.53
C THR A 356 11.63 -10.43 -4.44
N ALA A 357 10.56 -11.12 -4.03
CA ALA A 357 10.46 -12.57 -4.00
C ALA A 357 9.90 -13.15 -5.31
N CYS A 358 9.01 -12.42 -5.99
CA CYS A 358 8.39 -12.87 -7.24
C CYS A 358 9.38 -12.82 -8.41
N ALA A 359 9.68 -13.98 -8.99
CA ALA A 359 10.52 -14.11 -10.18
C ALA A 359 9.72 -14.17 -11.51
N GLY A 360 8.40 -13.95 -11.46
CA GLY A 360 7.51 -14.07 -12.62
C GLY A 360 7.47 -12.82 -13.50
N ASP A 361 7.24 -13.03 -14.80
CA ASP A 361 7.09 -11.95 -15.79
C ASP A 361 5.73 -11.23 -15.70
N GLU A 362 4.70 -11.91 -15.19
CA GLU A 362 3.37 -11.32 -15.01
C GLU A 362 3.35 -10.38 -13.80
N LYS A 363 3.42 -9.09 -14.09
CA LYS A 363 3.25 -8.05 -13.08
C LYS A 363 1.77 -7.80 -12.82
N PRO A 364 1.35 -7.69 -11.54
CA PRO A 364 0.01 -7.22 -11.18
C PRO A 364 -0.31 -5.89 -11.84
N GLN A 365 -1.61 -5.68 -12.09
CA GLN A 365 -2.11 -4.40 -12.58
C GLN A 365 -2.01 -3.33 -11.48
N ALA A 366 -1.35 -2.22 -11.79
CA ALA A 366 -1.40 -1.04 -10.94
C ALA A 366 -2.78 -0.38 -11.05
N LEU A 367 -3.45 -0.21 -9.90
CA LEU A 367 -4.73 0.45 -9.78
C LEU A 367 -4.54 1.78 -9.06
N GLY A 368 -4.66 2.86 -9.83
CA GLY A 368 -4.77 4.20 -9.29
C GLY A 368 -6.07 4.85 -9.74
N LEU A 369 -6.46 5.95 -9.10
CA LEU A 369 -7.76 6.58 -9.37
C LEU A 369 -7.89 7.01 -10.85
N THR A 370 -6.84 7.62 -11.42
CA THR A 370 -6.89 8.11 -12.80
C THR A 370 -6.96 6.97 -13.83
N SER A 371 -6.20 5.89 -13.62
CA SER A 371 -6.25 4.72 -14.49
C SER A 371 -7.56 3.94 -14.32
N ALA A 372 -8.16 3.97 -13.12
CA ALA A 372 -9.49 3.40 -12.89
C ALA A 372 -10.58 4.13 -13.68
N LEU A 373 -10.66 5.45 -13.54
CA LEU A 373 -11.62 6.27 -14.27
C LEU A 373 -11.44 6.15 -15.78
N GLN A 374 -10.18 6.16 -16.25
CA GLN A 374 -9.90 6.01 -17.67
C GLN A 374 -10.43 4.68 -18.21
N ARG A 375 -10.14 3.57 -17.51
CA ARG A 375 -10.58 2.24 -17.95
C ARG A 375 -12.10 2.10 -18.00
N GLU A 376 -12.80 2.59 -16.98
CA GLU A 376 -14.26 2.53 -16.93
C GLU A 376 -14.92 3.31 -18.08
N VAL A 377 -14.33 4.46 -18.43
CA VAL A 377 -14.78 5.27 -19.56
C VAL A 377 -14.44 4.63 -20.91
N ASP A 378 -13.26 4.02 -21.02
CA ASP A 378 -12.78 3.41 -22.26
C ASP A 378 -13.49 2.09 -22.59
N GLU A 379 -14.02 1.38 -21.59
CA GLU A 379 -14.78 0.15 -21.79
C GLU A 379 -16.11 0.40 -22.50
N ASP A 380 -16.84 1.43 -22.07
CA ASP A 380 -18.04 1.91 -22.75
C ASP A 380 -18.21 3.41 -22.49
N PRO A 381 -18.08 4.28 -23.53
CA PRO A 381 -18.21 5.72 -23.38
C PRO A 381 -19.64 6.19 -23.12
N ARG A 382 -20.65 5.32 -23.25
CA ARG A 382 -22.06 5.67 -23.02
C ARG A 382 -22.46 5.43 -21.59
N PHE A 383 -22.74 6.50 -20.87
CA PHE A 383 -23.11 6.43 -19.45
C PHE A 383 -24.60 6.67 -19.30
N ASP A 384 -25.36 5.61 -19.00
CA ASP A 384 -26.73 5.74 -18.52
C ASP A 384 -26.78 6.31 -17.09
N VAL A 385 -27.98 6.47 -16.55
CA VAL A 385 -28.20 7.04 -15.21
C VAL A 385 -27.56 6.18 -14.12
N GLU A 386 -27.61 4.86 -14.23
CA GLU A 386 -27.06 3.95 -13.22
C GLU A 386 -25.53 4.05 -13.18
N ARG A 387 -24.88 3.95 -14.35
CA ARG A 387 -23.42 4.08 -14.47
C ARG A 387 -22.95 5.47 -14.05
N ALA A 388 -23.64 6.53 -14.45
CA ALA A 388 -23.29 7.89 -14.03
C ALA A 388 -23.44 8.08 -12.50
N THR A 389 -24.44 7.44 -11.88
CA THR A 389 -24.62 7.47 -10.42
C THR A 389 -23.48 6.75 -9.69
N GLN A 390 -22.97 5.65 -10.24
CA GLN A 390 -21.80 4.95 -9.68
C GLN A 390 -20.55 5.82 -9.65
N MET A 391 -20.49 6.85 -10.52
CA MET A 391 -19.39 7.81 -10.58
C MET A 391 -19.57 9.00 -9.64
N ALA A 392 -20.60 9.04 -8.79
CA ALA A 392 -20.90 10.18 -7.90
C ALA A 392 -19.72 10.59 -6.99
N PHE A 393 -18.88 9.63 -6.59
CA PHE A 393 -17.70 9.85 -5.75
C PHE A 393 -16.70 10.85 -6.36
N VAL A 394 -16.70 11.07 -7.68
CA VAL A 394 -15.86 12.10 -8.32
C VAL A 394 -16.20 13.53 -7.88
N GLY A 395 -17.38 13.73 -7.29
CA GLY A 395 -17.80 14.99 -6.69
C GLY A 395 -17.20 15.28 -5.32
N GLU A 396 -16.57 14.29 -4.67
CA GLU A 396 -15.99 14.47 -3.35
C GLU A 396 -14.78 15.41 -3.40
N LYS A 397 -14.66 16.30 -2.40
CA LYS A 397 -13.60 17.32 -2.35
C LYS A 397 -12.19 16.72 -2.45
N ALA A 398 -11.96 15.59 -1.77
CA ALA A 398 -10.66 14.91 -1.79
C ALA A 398 -10.33 14.36 -3.18
N VAL A 399 -11.32 13.75 -3.85
CA VAL A 399 -11.20 13.20 -5.21
C VAL A 399 -10.94 14.34 -6.21
N GLN A 400 -11.70 15.43 -6.13
CA GLN A 400 -11.48 16.60 -7.00
C GLN A 400 -10.09 17.22 -6.81
N ALA A 401 -9.63 17.37 -5.56
CA ALA A 401 -8.30 17.89 -5.28
C ALA A 401 -7.20 16.99 -5.87
N TYR A 402 -7.35 15.66 -5.74
CA TYR A 402 -6.42 14.69 -6.33
C TYR A 402 -6.40 14.77 -7.86
N LEU A 403 -7.58 14.74 -8.49
CA LEU A 403 -7.71 14.79 -9.94
C LEU A 403 -7.18 16.09 -10.52
N ASN A 404 -7.35 17.24 -9.85
CA ASN A 404 -6.78 18.50 -10.31
C ASN A 404 -5.23 18.50 -10.34
N GLN A 405 -4.58 17.69 -9.50
CA GLN A 405 -3.12 17.59 -9.43
C GLN A 405 -2.55 16.48 -10.32
N HIS A 406 -3.28 15.38 -10.49
CA HIS A 406 -2.75 14.15 -11.09
C HIS A 406 -3.45 13.75 -12.40
N ARG A 407 -4.35 14.59 -12.94
CA ARG A 407 -5.02 14.33 -14.23
C ARG A 407 -4.00 14.11 -15.33
N SER A 408 -4.21 13.08 -16.14
CA SER A 408 -3.39 12.81 -17.32
C SER A 408 -4.10 13.24 -18.60
N ASP A 409 -3.33 13.55 -19.64
CA ASP A 409 -3.87 13.86 -20.98
C ASP A 409 -4.70 12.70 -21.54
N ASN A 410 -4.33 11.45 -21.20
CA ASN A 410 -5.06 10.26 -21.61
C ASN A 410 -6.45 10.17 -20.96
N LEU A 411 -6.55 10.45 -19.66
CA LEU A 411 -7.85 10.53 -18.98
C LEU A 411 -8.70 11.66 -19.58
N ASP A 412 -8.08 12.80 -19.86
CA ASP A 412 -8.74 13.93 -20.50
C ASP A 412 -9.28 13.63 -21.90
N ALA A 413 -8.52 12.89 -22.71
CA ALA A 413 -8.96 12.42 -24.02
C ALA A 413 -10.13 11.44 -23.90
N SER A 414 -10.09 10.57 -22.90
CA SER A 414 -11.13 9.57 -22.65
C SER A 414 -12.44 10.22 -22.20
N LEU A 415 -12.37 11.15 -21.25
CA LEU A 415 -13.54 11.87 -20.72
C LEU A 415 -14.26 12.71 -21.78
N LYS A 416 -13.55 13.23 -22.80
CA LYS A 416 -14.16 13.95 -23.93
C LYS A 416 -15.06 13.07 -24.81
N ARG A 417 -14.85 11.76 -24.80
CA ARG A 417 -15.63 10.80 -25.60
C ARG A 417 -16.90 10.35 -24.89
N VAL A 418 -17.08 10.70 -23.63
CA VAL A 418 -18.23 10.27 -22.83
C VAL A 418 -19.51 10.90 -23.36
N GLU A 419 -20.50 10.04 -23.56
CA GLU A 419 -21.84 10.40 -24.02
C GLU A 419 -22.86 10.14 -22.89
N PHE A 420 -23.84 11.02 -22.77
CA PHE A 420 -24.96 10.90 -21.83
C PHE A 420 -26.29 10.96 -22.57
N LEU A 421 -27.34 10.42 -21.95
CA LEU A 421 -28.69 10.43 -22.52
C LEU A 421 -29.27 11.85 -22.49
N ALA A 422 -29.66 12.35 -23.65
CA ALA A 422 -30.39 13.60 -23.80
C ALA A 422 -31.90 13.39 -23.60
N VAL A 423 -32.67 14.47 -23.44
CA VAL A 423 -34.15 14.43 -23.35
C VAL A 423 -34.78 13.78 -24.59
N SER A 424 -34.14 13.90 -25.77
CA SER A 424 -34.54 13.20 -27.01
C SER A 424 -34.45 11.67 -26.92
N GLY A 425 -33.72 11.12 -25.94
CA GLY A 425 -33.35 9.71 -25.86
C GLY A 425 -32.12 9.32 -26.68
N SER A 426 -31.43 10.26 -27.33
CA SER A 426 -30.13 10.01 -27.98
C SER A 426 -28.98 10.15 -26.99
N TYR A 427 -27.88 9.44 -27.23
CA TYR A 427 -26.62 9.64 -26.52
C TYR A 427 -25.83 10.76 -27.20
N GLU A 428 -25.44 11.76 -26.43
CA GLU A 428 -24.75 12.94 -26.93
C GLU A 428 -23.53 13.27 -26.06
N PRO A 429 -22.44 13.81 -26.66
CA PRO A 429 -21.27 14.23 -25.91
C PRO A 429 -21.60 15.22 -24.80
N ALA A 430 -20.94 15.08 -23.64
CA ALA A 430 -21.15 15.93 -22.47
C ALA A 430 -20.97 17.44 -22.76
N GLU A 431 -20.07 17.81 -23.66
CA GLU A 431 -19.82 19.20 -24.08
C GLU A 431 -21.01 19.86 -24.80
N LEU A 432 -21.92 19.06 -25.37
CA LEU A 432 -23.09 19.52 -26.12
C LEU A 432 -24.37 19.53 -25.28
N LEU A 433 -24.32 19.08 -24.03
CA LEU A 433 -25.49 18.90 -23.16
C LEU A 433 -25.58 20.00 -22.09
N LEU A 434 -26.74 20.64 -22.05
CA LEU A 434 -27.16 21.57 -21.02
C LEU A 434 -27.71 20.82 -19.80
N ILE A 435 -27.35 21.27 -18.61
CA ILE A 435 -27.86 20.80 -17.32
C ILE A 435 -28.85 21.84 -16.82
N GLY A 436 -30.15 21.57 -17.00
CA GLY A 436 -31.22 22.53 -16.72
C GLY A 436 -31.36 22.98 -15.26
N THR A 437 -30.68 22.31 -14.31
CA THR A 437 -30.74 22.61 -12.87
C THR A 437 -29.47 23.25 -12.32
N ARG A 438 -28.44 23.45 -13.15
CA ARG A 438 -27.10 23.82 -12.65
C ARG A 438 -26.95 25.31 -12.32
N SER A 439 -27.46 26.18 -13.18
CA SER A 439 -27.41 27.63 -13.00
C SER A 439 -28.59 28.29 -13.68
N ASP A 440 -28.94 29.50 -13.23
CA ASP A 440 -30.04 30.27 -13.81
C ASP A 440 -29.85 30.49 -15.32
N ASP A 441 -28.63 30.82 -15.75
CA ASP A 441 -28.30 31.00 -17.17
C ASP A 441 -28.44 29.71 -17.98
N GLU A 442 -27.94 28.60 -17.46
CA GLU A 442 -27.99 27.32 -18.16
C GLU A 442 -29.42 26.76 -18.23
N CYS A 443 -30.22 26.98 -17.19
CA CYS A 443 -31.65 26.71 -17.17
C CYS A 443 -32.38 27.51 -18.27
N MET A 444 -32.07 28.80 -18.41
CA MET A 444 -32.67 29.63 -19.45
C MET A 444 -32.24 29.18 -20.86
N ARG A 445 -30.99 28.71 -21.05
CA ARG A 445 -30.56 28.09 -22.33
C ARG A 445 -31.33 26.80 -22.63
N ALA A 446 -31.54 25.95 -21.61
CA ALA A 446 -32.22 24.67 -21.77
C ALA A 446 -33.70 24.84 -22.14
N ALA A 447 -34.35 25.91 -21.70
CA ALA A 447 -35.77 26.20 -21.96
C ALA A 447 -36.15 26.32 -23.45
N PHE A 448 -35.17 26.54 -24.34
CA PHE A 448 -35.42 26.62 -25.79
C PHE A 448 -34.45 25.79 -26.63
N ALA A 449 -33.53 25.07 -25.98
CA ALA A 449 -32.60 24.19 -26.68
C ALA A 449 -33.34 22.98 -27.29
N PRO A 450 -32.86 22.44 -28.41
CA PRO A 450 -33.36 21.16 -28.93
C PRO A 450 -33.29 20.04 -27.88
N PRO A 451 -34.23 19.07 -27.88
CA PRO A 451 -34.23 17.98 -26.88
C PRO A 451 -32.95 17.12 -26.87
N ASP A 452 -32.21 17.05 -27.96
CA ASP A 452 -30.90 16.38 -28.08
C ASP A 452 -29.74 17.22 -27.50
N ARG A 453 -30.01 18.39 -26.92
CA ARG A 453 -29.02 19.30 -26.32
C ARG A 453 -29.26 19.54 -24.83
N VAL A 454 -30.25 18.87 -24.25
CA VAL A 454 -30.58 18.95 -22.82
C VAL A 454 -30.38 17.57 -22.21
N LEU A 455 -29.65 17.51 -21.09
CA LEU A 455 -29.43 16.27 -20.33
C LEU A 455 -30.79 15.73 -19.85
N ALA A 456 -31.01 14.42 -19.95
CA ALA A 456 -32.26 13.81 -19.48
C ALA A 456 -32.50 14.07 -17.98
N GLU A 457 -33.75 14.34 -17.61
CA GLU A 457 -34.14 14.64 -16.22
C GLU A 457 -33.86 13.49 -15.23
N ALA A 458 -33.72 12.27 -15.75
CA ALA A 458 -33.40 11.09 -14.94
C ALA A 458 -31.99 11.14 -14.31
N TYR A 459 -31.07 11.96 -14.85
CA TYR A 459 -29.79 12.23 -14.19
C TYR A 459 -29.99 13.20 -13.03
N GLY A 460 -30.22 12.66 -11.83
CA GLY A 460 -30.31 13.46 -10.61
C GLY A 460 -28.98 14.07 -10.14
N GLU A 461 -29.04 14.80 -9.03
CA GLU A 461 -27.90 15.52 -8.43
C GLU A 461 -26.63 14.66 -8.24
N ALA A 462 -26.79 13.37 -7.91
CA ALA A 462 -25.66 12.46 -7.72
C ALA A 462 -24.84 12.21 -9.00
N CYS A 463 -25.46 12.30 -10.18
CA CYS A 463 -24.78 12.10 -11.47
C CYS A 463 -24.00 13.35 -11.91
N LEU A 464 -24.45 14.54 -11.49
CA LEU A 464 -23.97 15.80 -12.03
C LEU A 464 -22.45 15.98 -11.88
N PRO A 465 -21.79 15.67 -10.75
CA PRO A 465 -20.35 15.83 -10.63
C PRO A 465 -19.55 15.13 -11.74
N PHE A 466 -19.98 13.93 -12.14
CA PHE A 466 -19.35 13.19 -13.22
C PHE A 466 -19.63 13.82 -14.59
N VAL A 467 -20.88 14.19 -14.87
CA VAL A 467 -21.26 14.90 -16.12
C VAL A 467 -20.45 16.19 -16.28
N VAL A 468 -20.33 16.97 -15.20
CA VAL A 468 -19.55 18.21 -15.18
C VAL A 468 -18.07 17.95 -15.47
N MET A 469 -17.50 16.90 -14.86
CA MET A 469 -16.11 16.53 -15.05
C MET A 469 -15.80 16.14 -16.52
N CYS A 470 -16.73 15.43 -17.17
CA CYS A 470 -16.67 15.07 -18.59
C CYS A 470 -16.86 16.27 -19.50
N ARG A 471 -17.82 17.15 -19.18
CA ARG A 471 -18.21 18.29 -20.01
C ARG A 471 -17.07 19.27 -20.23
N ARG A 472 -16.25 19.54 -19.21
CA ARG A 472 -15.21 20.58 -19.19
C ARG A 472 -15.79 21.96 -19.53
N GLN A 473 -15.87 22.30 -20.82
CA GLN A 473 -16.40 23.56 -21.32
C GLN A 473 -17.68 23.30 -22.14
N LEU A 474 -18.76 24.00 -21.81
CA LEU A 474 -20.02 23.93 -22.53
C LEU A 474 -19.87 24.54 -23.94
N ARG A 475 -20.22 23.79 -24.98
CA ARG A 475 -20.23 24.23 -26.40
C ARG A 475 -21.62 24.71 -26.85
N ALA A 476 -22.22 25.59 -26.06
CA ALA A 476 -23.41 26.34 -26.42
C ALA A 476 -23.03 27.82 -26.61
N THR A 477 -22.38 28.12 -27.74
CA THR A 477 -21.92 29.48 -28.07
C THR A 477 -23.10 30.38 -28.45
N ALA A 478 -22.88 31.69 -28.50
CA ALA A 478 -23.90 32.65 -28.94
C ALA A 478 -24.47 32.32 -30.33
N GLU A 479 -23.62 31.87 -31.27
CA GLU A 479 -24.03 31.41 -32.60
C GLU A 479 -24.96 30.19 -32.50
N THR A 480 -24.59 29.18 -31.70
CA THR A 480 -25.41 27.99 -31.48
C THR A 480 -26.76 28.35 -30.84
N LEU A 481 -26.76 29.23 -29.83
CA LEU A 481 -27.99 29.70 -29.19
C LEU A 481 -28.88 30.49 -30.17
N ALA A 482 -28.30 31.31 -31.04
CA ALA A 482 -29.02 32.03 -32.09
C ALA A 482 -29.66 31.05 -33.09
N GLN A 483 -28.95 30.00 -33.49
CA GLN A 483 -29.48 28.95 -34.36
C GLN A 483 -30.66 28.19 -33.70
N TRP A 484 -30.54 27.83 -32.43
CA TRP A 484 -31.63 27.19 -31.67
C TRP A 484 -32.82 28.13 -31.54
N GLY A 485 -32.58 29.39 -31.16
CA GLY A 485 -33.62 30.39 -31.00
C GLY A 485 -34.36 30.69 -32.30
N ALA A 486 -33.64 30.82 -33.42
CA ALA A 486 -34.24 31.02 -34.75
C ALA A 486 -35.15 29.86 -35.17
N LYS A 487 -34.86 28.63 -34.73
CA LYS A 487 -35.63 27.40 -35.02
C LYS A 487 -36.70 27.07 -33.97
N ALA A 488 -36.87 27.89 -32.93
CA ALA A 488 -37.86 27.66 -31.88
C ALA A 488 -39.30 27.62 -32.43
N GLY A 489 -39.85 26.41 -32.51
CA GLY A 489 -41.16 26.16 -33.12
C GLY A 489 -42.35 26.21 -32.17
N THR A 490 -42.14 25.92 -30.88
CA THR A 490 -43.21 25.85 -29.87
C THR A 490 -43.34 27.18 -29.12
N PRO A 491 -44.56 27.56 -28.65
CA PRO A 491 -44.76 28.77 -27.85
C PRO A 491 -43.82 28.83 -26.63
N ASP A 492 -43.64 27.71 -25.94
CA ASP A 492 -42.79 27.62 -24.74
C ASP A 492 -41.31 27.88 -25.07
N HIS A 493 -40.77 27.26 -26.12
CA HIS A 493 -39.38 27.54 -26.53
C HIS A 493 -39.22 29.00 -26.97
N ARG A 494 -40.19 29.57 -27.68
CA ARG A 494 -40.12 30.97 -28.08
C ARG A 494 -40.14 31.91 -26.88
N GLN A 495 -40.98 31.63 -25.88
CA GLN A 495 -40.97 32.38 -24.64
C GLN A 495 -39.63 32.24 -23.91
N GLY A 496 -39.03 31.05 -23.90
CA GLY A 496 -37.67 30.81 -23.38
C GLY A 496 -36.61 31.65 -24.10
N VAL A 497 -36.65 31.75 -25.44
CA VAL A 497 -35.75 32.61 -26.23
C VAL A 497 -35.90 34.08 -25.83
N VAL A 498 -37.13 34.57 -25.71
CA VAL A 498 -37.38 35.96 -25.31
C VAL A 498 -36.82 36.21 -23.90
N GLN A 499 -37.10 35.33 -22.94
CA GLN A 499 -36.58 35.45 -21.57
C GLN A 499 -35.04 35.48 -21.55
N TYR A 500 -34.39 34.61 -22.35
CA TYR A 500 -32.94 34.59 -22.45
C TYR A 500 -32.36 35.86 -23.09
N LEU A 501 -32.99 36.43 -24.12
CA LEU A 501 -32.54 37.69 -24.73
C LEU A 501 -32.64 38.90 -23.80
N VAL A 502 -33.49 38.81 -22.76
CA VAL A 502 -33.59 39.83 -21.70
C VAL A 502 -32.56 39.56 -20.60
N LYS A 503 -32.44 38.34 -20.09
CA LYS A 503 -31.73 38.05 -18.82
C LYS A 503 -30.46 37.20 -18.94
N GLY A 504 -30.25 36.51 -20.05
CA GLY A 504 -29.15 35.57 -20.24
C GLY A 504 -27.78 36.24 -20.32
N GLU A 505 -26.73 35.51 -19.94
CA GLU A 505 -25.35 35.99 -19.92
C GLU A 505 -24.83 36.28 -21.34
N LEU A 506 -25.21 35.47 -22.34
CA LEU A 506 -24.83 35.67 -23.74
C LEU A 506 -25.88 36.42 -24.56
N ARG A 507 -26.78 37.18 -23.91
CA ARG A 507 -27.89 37.87 -24.60
C ARG A 507 -27.46 38.89 -25.65
N ASP A 508 -26.35 39.60 -25.43
CA ASP A 508 -25.88 40.63 -26.37
C ASP A 508 -25.19 39.98 -27.59
N PRO A 509 -24.22 39.03 -27.41
CA PRO A 509 -23.68 38.26 -28.52
C PRO A 509 -24.73 37.49 -29.31
N MET A 510 -25.68 36.81 -28.64
CA MET A 510 -26.74 36.06 -29.32
C MET A 510 -27.64 36.98 -30.17
N CYS A 511 -27.96 38.18 -29.66
CA CYS A 511 -28.73 39.17 -30.42
C CYS A 511 -27.98 39.64 -31.68
N ALA A 512 -26.67 39.88 -31.57
CA ALA A 512 -25.84 40.23 -32.72
C ALA A 512 -25.83 39.11 -33.78
N GLU A 513 -25.67 37.86 -33.36
CA GLU A 513 -25.71 36.67 -34.24
C GLU A 513 -27.07 36.53 -34.95
N LEU A 514 -28.18 36.70 -34.21
CA LEU A 514 -29.52 36.70 -34.80
C LEU A 514 -29.67 37.78 -35.88
N LYS A 515 -29.19 39.01 -35.61
CA LYS A 515 -29.25 40.13 -36.55
C LYS A 515 -28.38 39.95 -37.79
N GLN A 516 -27.27 39.24 -37.67
CA GLN A 516 -26.31 39.06 -38.75
C GLN A 516 -26.67 37.87 -39.63
N HIS A 517 -27.09 36.76 -39.04
CA HIS A 517 -27.23 35.48 -39.73
C HIS A 517 -28.67 34.92 -39.78
N HIS A 518 -29.61 35.47 -39.01
CA HIS A 518 -30.97 34.95 -38.88
C HIS A 518 -32.07 36.03 -38.93
N ARG A 519 -31.91 37.10 -39.73
CA ARG A 519 -32.89 38.22 -39.82
C ARG A 519 -34.31 37.78 -40.20
N ASP A 520 -34.45 36.68 -40.94
CA ASP A 520 -35.75 36.20 -41.40
C ASP A 520 -36.47 35.33 -40.36
N CYS A 521 -35.93 35.18 -39.14
CA CYS A 521 -36.56 34.37 -38.11
C CYS A 521 -37.70 35.08 -37.38
N TRP A 522 -38.53 34.29 -36.67
CA TRP A 522 -39.73 34.76 -35.98
C TRP A 522 -39.46 35.86 -34.94
N VAL A 523 -38.25 35.94 -34.37
CA VAL A 523 -37.86 36.93 -33.35
C VAL A 523 -38.01 38.36 -33.90
N PHE A 524 -37.70 38.60 -35.17
CA PHE A 524 -37.83 39.93 -35.80
C PHE A 524 -39.26 40.25 -36.26
N SER A 525 -40.19 39.31 -36.11
CA SER A 525 -41.63 39.51 -36.36
C SER A 525 -42.41 39.84 -35.08
N LEU A 526 -41.74 39.92 -33.93
CA LEU A 526 -42.35 40.25 -32.64
C LEU A 526 -43.00 41.65 -32.66
N ARG A 527 -44.11 41.79 -31.95
CA ARG A 527 -44.81 43.06 -31.71
C ARG A 527 -45.13 43.19 -30.24
N ARG A 528 -45.50 44.40 -29.80
CA ARG A 528 -45.81 44.69 -28.38
C ARG A 528 -46.86 43.75 -27.75
N GLY A 529 -47.80 43.24 -28.56
CA GLY A 529 -48.83 42.27 -28.15
C GLY A 529 -48.51 40.81 -28.47
N SER A 530 -47.26 40.47 -28.83
CA SER A 530 -46.86 39.09 -29.11
C SER A 530 -47.03 38.21 -27.87
N PRO A 531 -47.63 37.02 -27.99
CA PRO A 531 -47.81 36.11 -26.86
C PRO A 531 -46.49 35.69 -26.22
N GLU A 532 -45.39 35.67 -27.00
CA GLU A 532 -44.05 35.36 -26.50
C GLU A 532 -43.50 36.40 -25.50
N LEU A 533 -44.02 37.64 -25.52
CA LEU A 533 -43.67 38.69 -24.56
C LEU A 533 -44.56 38.67 -23.32
N ALA A 534 -45.59 37.81 -23.29
CA ALA A 534 -46.51 37.70 -22.16
C ALA A 534 -45.75 37.27 -20.90
N GLY A 535 -45.90 38.05 -19.82
CA GLY A 535 -45.22 37.83 -18.54
C GLY A 535 -43.93 38.62 -18.33
N LEU A 536 -43.44 39.35 -19.33
CA LEU A 536 -42.36 40.33 -19.13
C LEU A 536 -42.91 41.70 -18.68
N PRO A 537 -42.21 42.40 -17.77
CA PRO A 537 -42.50 43.80 -17.49
C PRO A 537 -42.47 44.64 -18.77
N GLU A 538 -43.39 45.60 -18.91
CA GLU A 538 -43.55 46.37 -20.16
C GLU A 538 -42.25 47.08 -20.58
N HIS A 539 -41.47 47.59 -19.63
CA HIS A 539 -40.19 48.23 -19.89
C HIS A 539 -39.13 47.27 -20.46
N GLU A 540 -39.10 46.01 -20.02
CA GLU A 540 -38.18 44.98 -20.55
C GLU A 540 -38.59 44.56 -21.97
N ALA A 541 -39.89 44.44 -22.24
CA ALA A 541 -40.41 44.13 -23.56
C ALA A 541 -40.07 45.23 -24.58
N ILE A 542 -40.27 46.51 -24.22
CA ILE A 542 -39.90 47.65 -25.09
C ILE A 542 -38.39 47.70 -25.32
N ALA A 543 -37.59 47.51 -24.27
CA ALA A 543 -36.13 47.50 -24.37
C ALA A 543 -35.63 46.39 -25.30
N LEU A 544 -36.23 45.20 -25.23
CA LEU A 544 -35.90 44.09 -26.13
C LEU A 544 -36.26 44.40 -27.59
N LEU A 545 -37.46 44.93 -27.85
CA LEU A 545 -37.90 45.29 -29.21
C LEU A 545 -37.03 46.39 -29.82
N ALA A 546 -36.63 47.38 -29.02
CA ALA A 546 -35.68 48.41 -29.43
C ALA A 546 -34.30 47.81 -29.72
N LYS A 547 -33.81 46.91 -28.85
CA LYS A 547 -32.52 46.20 -29.02
C LYS A 547 -32.51 45.33 -30.28
N LEU A 548 -33.64 44.74 -30.66
CA LEU A 548 -33.80 43.96 -31.89
C LEU A 548 -33.97 44.84 -33.15
N GLU A 549 -34.00 46.18 -33.01
CA GLU A 549 -34.25 47.15 -34.09
C GLU A 549 -35.63 47.00 -34.75
N ILE A 550 -36.60 46.41 -34.03
CA ILE A 550 -37.99 46.26 -34.49
C ILE A 550 -38.75 47.59 -34.32
N ILE A 551 -38.40 48.36 -33.28
CA ILE A 551 -38.96 49.68 -33.00
C ILE A 551 -37.84 50.71 -33.11
N SER A 552 -37.99 51.67 -34.01
CA SER A 552 -37.04 52.76 -34.25
C SER A 552 -37.71 54.09 -33.89
N GLY A 553 -37.54 54.51 -32.63
CA GLY A 553 -37.98 55.82 -32.13
C GLY A 553 -39.36 55.84 -31.46
N TRP A 554 -39.64 56.95 -30.78
CA TRP A 554 -40.89 57.17 -30.02
C TRP A 554 -42.15 57.09 -30.90
N ASP A 555 -42.02 57.27 -32.22
CA ASP A 555 -43.15 57.24 -33.17
C ASP A 555 -43.71 55.84 -33.46
N SER A 556 -42.96 54.76 -33.15
CA SER A 556 -43.44 53.37 -33.26
C SER A 556 -44.01 52.80 -31.95
N ILE A 557 -44.00 53.59 -30.88
CA ILE A 557 -44.76 53.36 -29.65
C ILE A 557 -46.19 53.84 -29.94
N GLY A 558 -47.02 52.94 -30.48
CA GLY A 558 -48.43 53.23 -30.76
C GLY A 558 -49.08 53.98 -29.59
N VAL A 559 -49.75 55.07 -29.95
CA VAL A 559 -50.58 55.98 -29.14
C VAL A 559 -50.83 55.42 -27.74
N MET A 560 -50.15 55.99 -26.73
CA MET A 560 -50.58 55.78 -25.35
C MET A 560 -52.07 56.10 -25.26
N PRO A 561 -52.93 55.24 -24.66
CA PRO A 561 -54.22 55.72 -24.21
C PRO A 561 -53.96 56.96 -23.35
N ALA A 562 -54.73 58.01 -23.59
CA ALA A 562 -54.54 59.30 -22.94
C ALA A 562 -54.23 59.08 -21.46
N TRP A 563 -53.06 59.55 -21.04
CA TRP A 563 -52.76 59.72 -19.64
C TRP A 563 -53.75 60.76 -19.10
N GLU A 564 -54.85 60.29 -18.50
CA GLU A 564 -55.62 61.09 -17.57
C GLU A 564 -54.78 61.16 -16.29
N PRO A 565 -54.30 62.33 -15.89
CA PRO A 565 -53.67 62.46 -14.59
C PRO A 565 -54.77 62.25 -13.55
N ASP A 566 -54.70 61.15 -12.81
CA ASP A 566 -55.22 61.10 -11.45
C ASP A 566 -54.41 62.11 -10.62
N THR A 567 -54.78 63.38 -10.72
CA THR A 567 -54.33 64.40 -9.77
C THR A 567 -55.09 64.18 -8.47
N GLU A 568 -54.63 63.23 -7.66
CA GLU A 568 -54.71 63.46 -6.21
C GLU A 568 -53.85 64.71 -5.93
N PRO A 569 -54.41 65.76 -5.29
CA PRO A 569 -53.64 66.96 -4.99
C PRO A 569 -52.51 66.59 -4.04
N ALA A 570 -51.27 66.85 -4.47
CA ALA A 570 -50.09 66.69 -3.63
C ALA A 570 -50.28 67.43 -2.29
N PRO A 571 -49.88 66.84 -1.14
CA PRO A 571 -50.02 67.49 0.14
C PRO A 571 -49.23 68.81 0.11
N VAL A 572 -49.90 69.89 0.51
CA VAL A 572 -49.28 71.21 0.64
C VAL A 572 -48.16 71.12 1.68
N ILE A 573 -46.92 71.14 1.22
CA ILE A 573 -45.73 71.14 2.06
C ILE A 573 -45.54 72.56 2.58
N ASP A 574 -45.57 72.74 3.90
CA ASP A 574 -45.23 74.00 4.55
C ASP A 574 -43.73 74.26 4.40
N ALA A 575 -43.39 75.17 3.50
CA ALA A 575 -42.01 75.56 3.21
C ALA A 575 -41.27 76.08 4.45
N SER A 576 -41.97 76.67 5.42
CA SER A 576 -41.36 77.13 6.66
C SER A 576 -40.92 75.97 7.56
N ALA A 577 -41.70 74.88 7.61
CA ALA A 577 -41.34 73.68 8.37
C ALA A 577 -40.14 72.94 7.76
N VAL A 578 -40.07 72.87 6.43
CA VAL A 578 -38.94 72.24 5.72
C VAL A 578 -37.66 73.05 5.86
N LEU A 579 -37.73 74.39 5.77
CA LEU A 579 -36.55 75.24 5.91
C LEU A 579 -36.00 75.24 7.34
N ALA A 580 -36.85 75.13 8.36
CA ALA A 580 -36.41 74.96 9.75
C ALA A 580 -35.69 73.62 9.95
N ALA A 581 -36.24 72.52 9.42
CA ALA A 581 -35.63 71.19 9.52
C ALA A 581 -34.28 71.08 8.79
N VAL A 582 -34.09 71.84 7.70
CA VAL A 582 -32.81 71.92 6.98
C VAL A 582 -31.80 72.81 7.73
N ALA A 583 -32.24 73.82 8.48
CA ALA A 583 -31.35 74.65 9.29
C ALA A 583 -30.89 73.94 10.58
N ASP A 584 -31.69 73.01 11.10
CA ASP A 584 -31.36 72.18 12.27
C ASP A 584 -30.45 70.97 11.93
N TRP A 585 -30.28 70.63 10.64
CA TRP A 585 -29.38 69.59 10.13
C TRP A 585 -28.02 70.16 9.74
#